data_AF-K6YBV8-F1
#
_entry.id   AF-K6YBV8-F1
#
_cell.length_a   1.000
_cell.length_b   1.000
_cell.length_c   1.000
_cell.angle_alpha   90.00
_cell.angle_beta   90.00
_cell.angle_gamma   90.00
#
_symmetry.space_group_name_H-M   'P 1'
#
loop_
_entity.id
_entity.type
_entity.pdbx_description
1 polymer ?
#
loop_
_entity_poly.entity_id
_entity_poly.type
_entity_poly.pdbx_seq_one_letter_code
_entity_poly.pdbx_strand_id
1 'polypeptide(L)'
;MDVSENIKGAIECDEVLTIKYNGGSKPGSVRQVLPLQILEDGKVRAKCLVTNRAKVFLIDKIEIVDHELRNSEQSWENTKVKFYSNIEEVYFEFKNKLEALGWHVVYENELENGNALHVYDRFKNGNLKKSPAGTLSFSEYVIEYDNETGKPYLTSKKRKIPYSFNAPNGDGTRLSSLAKCVDRFIAGAIEEAPNNK
;
A
#
# COMPACT_ATOMS: atom_id res chain seq x y z
N MET A 1 5.98 31.94 4.65
CA MET A 1 5.87 30.70 5.43
C MET A 1 6.14 29.55 4.48
N ASP A 2 7.08 28.67 4.83
CA ASP A 2 7.39 27.50 4.02
C ASP A 2 6.22 26.50 4.08
N VAL A 3 5.78 26.01 2.92
CA VAL A 3 4.73 24.99 2.83
C VAL A 3 5.13 23.74 3.61
N SER A 4 6.42 23.41 3.65
CA SER A 4 6.95 22.26 4.38
C SER A 4 6.79 22.41 5.89
N GLU A 5 7.02 23.61 6.44
CA GLU A 5 6.84 23.91 7.87
C GLU A 5 5.38 23.81 8.28
N ASN A 6 4.47 24.35 7.46
CA ASN A 6 3.02 24.24 7.71
C ASN A 6 2.55 22.78 7.70
N ILE A 7 3.07 21.97 6.77
CA ILE A 7 2.76 20.54 6.73
C ILE A 7 3.28 19.82 7.97
N LYS A 8 4.48 20.16 8.47
CA LYS A 8 5.00 19.58 9.72
C LYS A 8 4.10 19.93 10.91
N GLY A 9 3.76 21.20 11.07
CA GLY A 9 2.86 21.63 12.16
C GLY A 9 1.51 20.91 12.10
N ALA A 10 0.95 20.76 10.90
CA ALA A 10 -0.31 20.05 10.74
C ALA A 10 -0.22 18.54 11.04
N ILE A 11 0.94 17.90 10.82
CA ILE A 11 1.18 16.52 11.23
C ILE A 11 1.24 16.41 12.76
N GLU A 12 1.94 17.33 13.42
CA GLU A 12 2.09 17.34 14.88
C GLU A 12 0.77 17.60 15.61
N CYS A 13 -0.10 18.42 15.03
CA CYS A 13 -1.38 18.82 15.59
C CYS A 13 -2.58 18.00 15.09
N ASP A 14 -2.39 16.99 14.23
CA ASP A 14 -3.46 16.26 13.54
C ASP A 14 -4.47 17.21 12.82
N GLU A 15 -3.96 18.30 12.24
CA GLU A 15 -4.76 19.34 11.55
C GLU A 15 -5.11 18.94 10.13
N VAL A 16 -6.31 19.29 9.70
CA VAL A 16 -6.74 19.11 8.32
C VAL A 16 -6.28 20.31 7.50
N LEU A 17 -5.56 20.02 6.42
CA LEU A 17 -5.16 21.03 5.45
C LEU A 17 -6.12 21.04 4.27
N THR A 18 -6.60 22.23 3.91
CA THR A 18 -7.22 22.46 2.61
C THR A 18 -6.12 22.87 1.64
N ILE A 19 -5.77 21.96 0.73
CA ILE A 19 -4.73 22.16 -0.26
C ILE A 19 -5.32 22.32 -1.66
N LYS A 20 -4.73 23.17 -2.48
CA LYS A 20 -4.88 23.14 -3.93
C LYS A 20 -3.66 22.44 -4.51
N TYR A 21 -3.90 21.33 -5.21
CA TYR A 21 -2.83 20.49 -5.72
C TYR A 21 -2.66 20.64 -7.23
N ASN A 22 -1.48 21.11 -7.66
CA ASN A 22 -1.16 21.38 -9.06
C ASN A 22 -0.50 20.19 -9.79
N GLY A 23 -0.52 18.99 -9.20
CA GLY A 23 0.02 17.77 -9.80
C GLY A 23 -1.06 16.73 -10.17
N GLY A 24 -0.62 15.63 -10.81
CA GLY A 24 -1.47 14.48 -11.14
C GLY A 24 -2.45 14.73 -12.28
N SER A 25 -3.53 13.92 -12.34
CA SER A 25 -4.51 13.94 -13.45
C SER A 25 -5.57 15.04 -13.34
N LYS A 26 -5.66 15.74 -12.20
CA LYS A 26 -6.57 16.88 -11.98
C LYS A 26 -5.83 18.05 -11.28
N PRO A 27 -4.93 18.75 -11.99
CA PRO A 27 -4.23 19.92 -11.47
C PRO A 27 -5.20 21.03 -11.04
N GLY A 28 -4.84 21.79 -10.02
CA GLY A 28 -5.63 22.91 -9.48
C GLY A 28 -6.83 22.48 -8.64
N SER A 29 -7.03 21.17 -8.42
CA SER A 29 -8.13 20.68 -7.58
C SER A 29 -7.87 20.96 -6.11
N VAL A 30 -8.88 21.52 -5.43
CA VAL A 30 -8.90 21.73 -3.98
C VAL A 30 -9.26 20.42 -3.29
N ARG A 31 -8.56 20.10 -2.19
CA ARG A 31 -8.67 18.85 -1.45
C ARG A 31 -8.47 19.12 0.03
N GLN A 32 -9.36 18.56 0.85
CA GLN A 32 -9.09 18.41 2.28
C GLN A 32 -8.27 17.15 2.49
N VAL A 33 -7.13 17.31 3.16
CA VAL A 33 -6.18 16.24 3.44
C VAL A 33 -5.74 16.34 4.90
N LEU A 34 -5.64 15.18 5.55
CA LEU A 34 -4.93 15.05 6.81
C LEU A 34 -3.50 14.62 6.49
N PRO A 35 -2.48 15.50 6.59
CA PRO A 35 -1.09 15.12 6.39
C PRO A 35 -0.65 14.17 7.51
N LEU A 36 0.22 13.22 7.17
CA LEU A 36 0.60 12.14 8.09
C LEU A 36 2.11 11.98 8.23
N GLN A 37 2.84 12.16 7.13
CA GLN A 37 4.28 11.98 7.12
C GLN A 37 4.90 12.74 5.95
N ILE A 38 5.99 13.46 6.21
CA ILE A 38 6.89 13.95 5.17
C ILE A 38 7.88 12.84 4.83
N LEU A 39 8.03 12.56 3.54
CA LEU A 39 8.99 11.60 2.99
C LEU A 39 10.26 12.33 2.56
N GLU A 40 11.39 11.62 2.52
CA GLU A 40 12.72 12.19 2.23
C GLU A 40 12.83 12.83 0.83
N ASP A 41 11.94 12.49 -0.10
CA ASP A 41 11.96 12.94 -1.49
C ASP A 41 11.06 14.15 -1.78
N GLY A 42 10.82 15.00 -0.77
CA GLY A 42 10.01 16.21 -0.91
C GLY A 42 8.53 15.91 -1.14
N LYS A 43 8.06 14.75 -0.69
CA LYS A 43 6.65 14.35 -0.75
C LYS A 43 6.02 14.36 0.63
N VAL A 44 4.72 14.59 0.66
CA VAL A 44 3.88 14.38 1.83
C VAL A 44 2.90 13.27 1.56
N ARG A 45 2.84 12.31 2.49
CA ARG A 45 1.80 11.30 2.54
C ARG A 45 0.65 11.85 3.39
N ALA A 46 -0.56 11.80 2.85
CA ALA A 46 -1.75 12.35 3.50
C ALA A 46 -3.01 11.51 3.21
N LYS A 47 -3.95 11.50 4.14
CA LYS A 47 -5.30 10.94 3.95
C LYS A 47 -6.18 11.99 3.27
N CYS A 48 -6.62 11.72 2.04
CA CYS A 48 -7.57 12.59 1.36
C CYS A 48 -8.98 12.29 1.85
N LEU A 49 -9.60 13.25 2.55
CA LEU A 49 -10.87 13.05 3.25
C LEU A 49 -12.02 12.76 2.28
N VAL A 50 -12.06 13.44 1.14
CA VAL A 50 -13.07 13.21 0.08
C VAL A 50 -13.10 11.75 -0.40
N THR A 51 -11.93 11.12 -0.54
CA THR A 51 -11.84 9.74 -1.03
C THR A 51 -11.66 8.72 0.08
N ASN A 52 -11.55 9.17 1.34
CA ASN A 52 -11.14 8.38 2.49
C ASN A 52 -9.90 7.48 2.21
N ARG A 53 -8.94 7.98 1.42
CA ARG A 53 -7.81 7.19 0.90
C ARG A 53 -6.47 7.89 1.11
N ALA A 54 -5.46 7.05 1.35
CA ALA A 54 -4.05 7.36 1.30
C ALA A 54 -3.63 7.94 -0.05
N LYS A 55 -2.97 9.10 -0.06
CA LYS A 55 -2.35 9.68 -1.26
C LYS A 55 -1.00 10.29 -0.91
N VAL A 56 -0.14 10.35 -1.91
CA VAL A 56 1.16 11.03 -1.83
C VAL A 56 1.08 12.24 -2.73
N PHE A 57 1.51 13.38 -2.21
CA PHE A 57 1.54 14.66 -2.89
C PHE A 57 2.98 15.16 -2.89
N LEU A 58 3.41 15.77 -4.00
CA LEU A 58 4.69 16.50 -4.03
C LEU A 58 4.49 17.84 -3.34
N ILE A 59 5.37 18.18 -2.39
CA ILE A 59 5.25 19.41 -1.59
C ILE A 59 5.37 20.65 -2.49
N ASP A 60 6.24 20.62 -3.51
CA ASP A 60 6.42 21.69 -4.48
C ASP A 60 5.19 21.97 -5.36
N LYS A 61 4.19 21.08 -5.37
CA LYS A 61 2.91 21.24 -6.10
C LYS A 61 1.74 21.56 -5.18
N ILE A 62 1.98 21.80 -3.89
CA ILE A 62 0.95 22.15 -2.92
C ILE A 62 0.87 23.66 -2.74
N GLU A 63 -0.32 24.21 -2.92
CA GLU A 63 -0.71 25.51 -2.39
C GLU A 63 -1.62 25.27 -1.18
N ILE A 64 -1.25 25.72 0.02
CA ILE A 64 -2.12 25.65 1.20
C ILE A 64 -3.12 26.80 1.09
N VAL A 65 -4.41 26.47 1.05
CA VAL A 65 -5.50 27.43 0.91
C VAL A 65 -6.09 27.77 2.27
N ASP A 66 -6.17 26.78 3.17
CA ASP A 66 -6.70 26.96 4.52
C ASP A 66 -6.20 25.86 5.49
N HIS A 67 -6.28 26.12 6.79
CA HIS A 67 -5.99 25.19 7.88
C HIS A 67 -7.20 25.13 8.81
N GLU A 68 -7.79 23.94 8.95
CA GLU A 68 -8.86 23.71 9.93
C GLU A 68 -8.35 22.74 10.99
N LEU A 69 -8.33 23.21 12.24
CA LEU A 69 -8.23 22.32 13.39
C LEU A 69 -9.39 21.33 13.35
N ARG A 70 -9.10 20.07 13.60
CA ARG A 70 -10.12 19.02 13.64
C ARG A 70 -11.08 19.30 14.79
N ASN A 71 -12.21 19.96 14.50
CA ASN A 71 -13.30 20.08 15.45
C ASN A 71 -13.86 18.68 15.73
N SER A 72 -13.88 18.29 17.01
CA SER A 72 -14.30 16.97 17.50
C SER A 72 -15.75 16.59 17.15
N GLU A 73 -16.54 17.54 16.65
CA GLU A 73 -17.95 17.36 16.27
C GLU A 73 -18.17 16.96 14.81
N GLN A 74 -17.19 17.17 13.91
CA GLN A 74 -17.26 16.54 12.59
C GLN A 74 -16.80 15.09 12.71
N SER A 75 -17.78 14.21 12.85
CA SER A 75 -17.66 12.75 12.74
C SER A 75 -17.20 12.34 11.33
N TRP A 76 -15.96 12.68 10.97
CA TRP A 76 -15.23 11.93 9.96
C TRP A 76 -14.88 10.60 10.61
N GLU A 77 -15.68 9.56 10.31
CA GLU A 77 -15.43 8.22 10.82
C GLU A 77 -13.93 7.92 10.75
N ASN A 78 -13.35 7.67 11.92
CA ASN A 78 -11.96 7.29 12.13
C ASN A 78 -11.72 5.90 11.52
N THR A 79 -11.94 5.70 10.22
CA THR A 79 -11.20 4.68 9.50
C THR A 79 -9.77 5.16 9.51
N LYS A 80 -9.00 4.71 10.51
CA LYS A 80 -7.54 4.77 10.49
C LYS A 80 -7.13 4.08 9.20
N VAL A 81 -6.94 4.84 8.13
CA VAL A 81 -6.35 4.32 6.90
C VAL A 81 -4.95 3.93 7.31
N LYS A 82 -4.70 2.63 7.49
CA LYS A 82 -3.36 2.15 7.81
C LYS A 82 -2.53 2.22 6.53
N PHE A 83 -1.34 2.79 6.68
CA PHE A 83 -0.38 2.93 5.60
C PHE A 83 0.68 1.88 5.79
N TYR A 84 1.10 1.26 4.69
CA TYR A 84 2.20 0.32 4.66
C TYR A 84 3.27 0.90 3.74
N SER A 85 4.49 1.00 4.24
CA SER A 85 5.65 1.50 3.49
C SER A 85 6.24 0.42 2.60
N ASN A 86 6.10 -0.86 2.99
CA ASN A 86 6.61 -2.02 2.27
C ASN A 86 5.77 -3.29 2.58
N ILE A 87 6.07 -4.41 1.92
CA ILE A 87 5.38 -5.69 2.13
C ILE A 87 5.64 -6.28 3.52
N GLU A 88 6.80 -6.00 4.11
CA GLU A 88 7.17 -6.51 5.44
C GLU A 88 6.24 -5.98 6.54
N GLU A 89 5.92 -4.68 6.52
CA GLU A 89 4.95 -4.09 7.43
C GLU A 89 3.57 -4.74 7.30
N VAL A 90 3.15 -5.07 6.07
CA VAL A 90 1.89 -5.80 5.83
C VAL A 90 1.95 -7.18 6.45
N TYR A 91 3.07 -7.90 6.28
CA TYR A 91 3.26 -9.22 6.88
C TYR A 91 3.14 -9.15 8.40
N PHE A 92 3.86 -8.26 9.07
CA PHE A 92 3.81 -8.16 10.53
C PHE A 92 2.42 -7.79 11.06
N GLU A 93 1.70 -6.93 10.35
CA GLU A 93 0.34 -6.55 10.72
C GLU A 93 -0.65 -7.73 10.59
N PHE A 94 -0.59 -8.48 9.49
CA PHE A 94 -1.64 -9.45 9.15
C PHE A 94 -1.30 -10.90 9.45
N LYS A 95 -0.04 -11.24 9.72
CA LYS A 95 0.40 -12.63 9.94
C LYS A 95 -0.50 -13.36 10.93
N ASN A 96 -0.58 -12.86 12.17
CA ASN A 96 -1.32 -13.55 13.23
C ASN A 96 -2.81 -13.68 12.89
N LYS A 97 -3.39 -12.66 12.24
CA LYS A 97 -4.80 -12.68 11.82
C LYS A 97 -5.05 -13.73 10.74
N LEU A 98 -4.18 -13.79 9.72
CA LEU A 98 -4.32 -14.76 8.63
C LEU A 98 -4.02 -16.19 9.10
N GLU A 99 -3.04 -16.38 9.99
CA GLU A 99 -2.76 -17.68 10.62
C GLU A 99 -3.93 -18.17 11.48
N ALA A 100 -4.58 -17.28 12.23
CA ALA A 100 -5.80 -17.61 12.98
C ALA A 100 -6.98 -18.01 12.06
N LEU A 101 -6.97 -17.56 10.81
CA LEU A 101 -7.93 -17.94 9.77
C LEU A 101 -7.56 -19.26 9.05
N GLY A 102 -6.46 -19.91 9.46
CA GLY A 102 -6.04 -21.21 8.95
C GLY A 102 -5.00 -21.16 7.83
N TRP A 103 -4.61 -19.96 7.39
CA TRP A 103 -3.52 -19.80 6.42
C TRP A 103 -2.17 -20.13 7.05
N HIS A 104 -1.24 -20.62 6.24
CA HIS A 104 0.18 -20.53 6.56
C HIS A 104 0.78 -19.34 5.82
N VAL A 105 1.37 -18.40 6.56
CA VAL A 105 1.83 -17.12 6.01
C VAL A 105 3.36 -17.10 5.96
N VAL A 106 3.92 -16.77 4.80
CA VAL A 106 5.37 -16.69 4.59
C VAL A 106 5.71 -15.32 4.02
N TYR A 107 6.74 -14.68 4.59
CA TYR A 107 7.37 -13.51 4.01
C TYR A 107 8.68 -13.93 3.35
N GLU A 108 8.85 -13.54 2.10
CA GLU A 108 10.04 -13.79 1.30
C GLU A 108 10.68 -12.45 0.93
N ASN A 109 11.98 -12.33 1.18
CA ASN A 109 12.76 -11.15 0.84
C ASN A 109 13.86 -11.57 -0.13
N GLU A 110 13.66 -11.29 -1.42
CA GLU A 110 14.68 -11.46 -2.43
C GLU A 110 15.52 -10.18 -2.47
N LEU A 111 16.68 -10.23 -1.79
CA LEU A 111 17.59 -9.10 -1.58
C LEU A 111 17.92 -8.29 -2.84
N GLU A 112 17.80 -8.88 -4.04
CA GLU A 112 18.16 -8.24 -5.31
C GLU A 112 16.99 -7.71 -6.15
N ASN A 113 15.72 -8.04 -5.85
CA ASN A 113 14.61 -7.66 -6.73
C ASN A 113 13.26 -7.39 -6.05
N GLY A 114 13.16 -7.54 -4.75
CA GLY A 114 11.97 -7.13 -4.00
C GLY A 114 11.55 -8.16 -2.97
N ASN A 115 10.27 -8.13 -2.61
CA ASN A 115 9.77 -8.96 -1.53
C ASN A 115 8.31 -9.37 -1.77
N ALA A 116 7.91 -10.43 -1.10
CA ALA A 116 6.59 -11.03 -1.26
C ALA A 116 6.04 -11.57 0.07
N LEU A 117 4.72 -11.51 0.19
CA LEU A 117 3.94 -12.15 1.23
C LEU A 117 3.10 -13.23 0.54
N HIS A 118 3.23 -14.46 1.01
CA HIS A 118 2.50 -15.61 0.51
C HIS A 118 1.55 -16.15 1.56
N VAL A 119 0.37 -16.59 1.12
CA VAL A 119 -0.55 -17.39 1.92
C VAL A 119 -0.70 -18.76 1.30
N TYR A 120 -0.55 -19.80 2.10
CA TYR A 120 -0.65 -21.19 1.69
C TYR A 120 -1.78 -21.88 2.42
N ASP A 121 -2.50 -22.71 1.67
CA ASP A 121 -3.52 -23.62 2.19
C ASP A 121 -2.91 -24.99 2.47
N ARG A 122 -3.64 -25.84 3.19
CA ARG A 122 -3.28 -27.22 3.49
C ARG A 122 -4.18 -28.18 2.72
N PHE A 123 -3.66 -29.37 2.44
CA PHE A 123 -4.49 -30.49 2.01
C PHE A 123 -5.29 -31.04 3.20
N LYS A 124 -6.31 -31.86 2.93
CA LYS A 124 -7.12 -32.53 3.97
C LYS A 124 -6.30 -33.39 4.94
N ASN A 125 -5.10 -33.82 4.53
CA ASN A 125 -4.17 -34.56 5.38
C ASN A 125 -3.25 -33.65 6.24
N GLY A 126 -3.47 -32.34 6.25
CA GLY A 126 -2.70 -31.36 7.01
C GLY A 126 -1.40 -30.87 6.36
N ASN A 127 -0.95 -31.53 5.28
CA ASN A 127 0.27 -31.12 4.57
C ASN A 127 0.07 -29.81 3.82
N LEU A 128 1.11 -28.98 3.79
CA LEU A 128 1.10 -27.71 3.08
C LEU A 128 1.04 -27.93 1.57
N LYS A 129 0.25 -27.13 0.86
CA LYS A 129 0.31 -27.09 -0.61
C LYS A 129 1.64 -26.47 -1.06
N LYS A 130 2.20 -26.99 -2.16
CA LYS A 130 3.48 -26.49 -2.70
C LYS A 130 3.36 -25.08 -3.30
N SER A 131 2.22 -24.77 -3.89
CA SER A 131 1.96 -23.47 -4.49
C SER A 131 1.19 -22.59 -3.51
N PRO A 132 1.53 -21.29 -3.41
CA PRO A 132 0.74 -20.36 -2.62
C PRO A 132 -0.67 -20.24 -3.20
N ALA A 133 -1.65 -20.12 -2.31
CA ALA A 133 -3.02 -19.80 -2.70
C ALA A 133 -3.15 -18.32 -3.07
N GLY A 134 -2.34 -17.45 -2.47
CA GLY A 134 -2.27 -16.04 -2.80
C GLY A 134 -0.88 -15.47 -2.56
N THR A 135 -0.54 -14.40 -3.27
CA THR A 135 0.73 -13.69 -3.16
C THR A 135 0.52 -12.19 -3.33
N LEU A 136 1.11 -11.40 -2.44
CA LEU A 136 1.29 -9.96 -2.57
C LEU A 136 2.78 -9.69 -2.75
N SER A 137 3.20 -9.00 -3.80
CA SER A 137 4.62 -8.81 -4.08
C SER A 137 4.96 -7.40 -4.57
N PHE A 138 6.23 -7.06 -4.39
CA PHE A 138 6.88 -5.88 -4.92
C PHE A 138 8.08 -6.31 -5.76
N SER A 139 8.26 -5.69 -6.92
CA SER A 139 9.47 -5.80 -7.72
C SER A 139 9.85 -4.44 -8.27
N GLU A 140 11.08 -3.99 -7.97
CA GLU A 140 11.54 -2.66 -8.40
C GLU A 140 11.88 -2.63 -9.89
N TYR A 141 12.48 -3.70 -10.42
CA TYR A 141 13.00 -3.77 -11.78
C TYR A 141 12.21 -4.75 -12.66
N VAL A 142 12.31 -4.55 -13.97
CA VAL A 142 11.76 -5.53 -14.92
C VAL A 142 12.69 -6.73 -14.93
N ILE A 143 12.11 -7.92 -14.78
CA ILE A 143 12.76 -9.20 -15.02
C ILE A 143 12.50 -9.57 -16.47
N GLU A 144 13.57 -9.84 -17.22
CA GLU A 144 13.52 -10.42 -18.55
C GLU A 144 14.13 -11.82 -18.52
N TYR A 145 13.92 -12.59 -19.58
CA TYR A 145 14.43 -13.94 -19.70
C TYR A 145 15.40 -14.00 -20.85
N ASP A 146 16.56 -14.58 -20.58
CA ASP A 146 17.54 -14.85 -21.62
C ASP A 146 16.98 -15.93 -22.57
N ASN A 147 16.96 -15.64 -23.86
CA ASN A 147 16.31 -16.51 -24.85
C ASN A 147 17.06 -17.82 -25.09
N GLU A 148 18.35 -17.90 -24.76
CA GLU A 148 19.17 -19.10 -24.97
C GLU A 148 19.12 -20.01 -23.75
N THR A 149 19.18 -19.44 -22.55
CA THR A 149 19.27 -20.18 -21.28
C THR A 149 17.94 -20.30 -20.56
N GLY A 150 16.93 -19.49 -20.91
CA GLY A 150 15.65 -19.40 -20.23
C GLY A 150 15.74 -18.85 -18.81
N LYS A 151 16.90 -18.33 -18.40
CA LYS A 151 17.12 -17.84 -17.03
C LYS A 151 16.62 -16.40 -16.90
N PRO A 152 15.97 -16.06 -15.77
CA PRO A 152 15.61 -14.68 -15.49
C PRO A 152 16.87 -13.83 -15.24
N TYR A 153 16.87 -12.60 -15.72
CA TYR A 153 17.85 -11.59 -15.36
C TYR A 153 17.17 -10.25 -15.04
N LEU A 154 17.77 -9.52 -14.12
CA LEU A 154 17.37 -8.18 -13.73
C LEU A 154 17.79 -7.18 -14.82
N THR A 155 16.85 -6.38 -15.29
CA THR A 155 17.16 -5.24 -16.16
C THR A 155 17.46 -3.99 -15.32
N SER A 156 18.12 -3.00 -15.92
CA SER A 156 18.26 -1.66 -15.31
C SER A 156 16.97 -0.83 -15.32
N LYS A 157 15.88 -1.36 -15.91
CA LYS A 157 14.63 -0.63 -16.12
C LYS A 157 13.70 -0.79 -14.92
N LYS A 158 13.46 0.31 -14.19
CA LYS A 158 12.47 0.34 -13.10
C LYS A 158 11.04 0.13 -13.59
N ARG A 159 10.22 -0.56 -12.79
CA ARG A 159 8.79 -0.75 -13.03
C ARG A 159 8.01 0.52 -12.68
N LYS A 160 7.11 0.92 -13.59
CA LYS A 160 6.10 1.98 -13.31
C LYS A 160 5.00 1.51 -12.34
N ILE A 161 4.79 0.19 -12.27
CA ILE A 161 3.72 -0.47 -11.51
C ILE A 161 4.39 -1.63 -10.75
N PRO A 162 5.09 -1.35 -9.65
CA PRO A 162 6.00 -2.30 -9.02
C PRO A 162 5.30 -3.30 -8.08
N TYR A 163 4.06 -3.01 -7.66
CA TYR A 163 3.30 -3.89 -6.78
C TYR A 163 2.39 -4.80 -7.59
N SER A 164 2.24 -6.04 -7.15
CA SER A 164 1.29 -6.98 -7.71
C SER A 164 0.64 -7.82 -6.63
N PHE A 165 -0.56 -8.30 -6.88
CA PHE A 165 -1.19 -9.29 -6.03
C PHE A 165 -1.92 -10.34 -6.86
N ASN A 166 -2.04 -11.52 -6.27
CA ASN A 166 -2.94 -12.59 -6.63
C ASN A 166 -3.60 -13.04 -5.31
N ALA A 167 -4.90 -12.82 -5.18
CA ALA A 167 -5.68 -13.18 -4.01
C ALA A 167 -6.24 -14.61 -4.16
N PRO A 168 -6.48 -15.33 -3.05
CA PRO A 168 -6.99 -16.71 -3.11
C PRO A 168 -8.32 -16.89 -3.83
N ASN A 169 -9.15 -15.85 -3.97
CA ASN A 169 -10.42 -15.87 -4.71
C ASN A 169 -10.24 -15.74 -6.23
N GLY A 170 -9.00 -15.73 -6.73
CA GLY A 170 -8.68 -15.60 -8.15
C GLY A 170 -8.58 -14.16 -8.65
N ASP A 171 -8.86 -13.16 -7.82
CA ASP A 171 -8.59 -11.75 -8.17
C ASP A 171 -7.08 -11.49 -8.20
N GLY A 172 -6.59 -10.78 -9.21
CA GLY A 172 -5.17 -10.47 -9.29
C GLY A 172 -4.84 -9.44 -10.35
N THR A 173 -3.93 -8.52 -10.02
CA THR A 173 -3.41 -7.53 -10.97
C THR A 173 -2.15 -6.85 -10.44
N ARG A 174 -1.57 -5.95 -11.25
CA ARG A 174 -0.46 -5.07 -10.85
C ARG A 174 -0.98 -3.65 -10.63
N LEU A 175 -0.54 -2.99 -9.55
CA LEU A 175 -0.91 -1.61 -9.23
C LEU A 175 0.31 -0.79 -8.80
N SER A 176 0.23 0.52 -9.00
CA SER A 176 1.26 1.45 -8.53
C SER A 176 1.15 1.77 -7.03
N SER A 177 0.11 1.25 -6.36
CA SER A 177 -0.21 1.55 -4.97
C SER A 177 -0.27 0.28 -4.15
N LEU A 178 0.65 0.16 -3.18
CA LEU A 178 0.67 -0.95 -2.23
C LEU A 178 -0.66 -1.06 -1.47
N ALA A 179 -1.17 0.05 -0.92
CA ALA A 179 -2.43 0.05 -0.18
C ALA A 179 -3.59 -0.61 -0.95
N LYS A 180 -3.74 -0.29 -2.24
CA LYS A 180 -4.78 -0.92 -3.07
C LYS A 180 -4.56 -2.41 -3.29
N CYS A 181 -3.30 -2.86 -3.42
CA CYS A 181 -2.99 -4.28 -3.50
C CYS A 181 -3.31 -4.98 -2.17
N VAL A 182 -2.93 -4.38 -1.04
CA VAL A 182 -3.20 -4.92 0.31
C VAL A 182 -4.71 -5.05 0.54
N ASP A 183 -5.48 -4.01 0.28
CA ASP A 183 -6.94 -4.03 0.51
C ASP A 183 -7.60 -5.20 -0.22
N ARG A 184 -7.27 -5.39 -1.51
CA ARG A 184 -7.84 -6.45 -2.34
C ARG A 184 -7.32 -7.83 -1.96
N PHE A 185 -6.03 -7.94 -1.70
CA PHE A 185 -5.39 -9.19 -1.30
C PHE A 185 -5.93 -9.70 0.04
N ILE A 186 -5.98 -8.84 1.06
CA ILE A 186 -6.48 -9.20 2.39
C ILE A 186 -7.97 -9.50 2.36
N ALA A 187 -8.77 -8.74 1.60
CA ALA A 187 -10.19 -9.05 1.44
C ALA A 187 -10.40 -10.46 0.87
N GLY A 188 -9.72 -10.81 -0.22
CA GLY A 188 -9.82 -12.15 -0.81
C GLY A 188 -9.25 -13.26 0.08
N ALA A 189 -8.20 -12.98 0.85
CA ALA A 189 -7.65 -13.95 1.81
C ALA A 189 -8.58 -14.23 3.00
N ILE A 190 -9.34 -13.21 3.45
CA ILE A 190 -10.35 -13.38 4.50
C ILE A 190 -11.58 -14.14 3.97
N GLU A 191 -12.05 -13.78 2.78
CA GLU A 191 -13.20 -14.41 2.11
C GLU A 191 -12.97 -15.91 1.93
N GLU A 192 -11.79 -16.30 1.44
CA GLU A 192 -11.46 -17.69 1.11
C GLU A 192 -10.75 -18.46 2.23
N ALA A 193 -10.75 -17.91 3.45
CA ALA A 193 -10.03 -18.49 4.58
C ALA A 193 -10.38 -19.98 4.80
N PRO A 194 -9.37 -20.86 5.02
CA PRO A 194 -9.60 -22.28 5.25
C PRO A 194 -10.56 -22.56 6.40
N ASN A 195 -10.52 -21.77 7.47
CA ASN A 195 -11.40 -21.96 8.63
C ASN A 195 -12.84 -21.48 8.41
N ASN A 196 -13.14 -20.80 7.29
CA ASN A 196 -14.48 -20.36 6.93
C ASN A 196 -15.22 -21.36 6.03
N LYS A 197 -14.58 -22.46 5.63
CA LYS A 197 -15.11 -23.50 4.72
C LYS A 197 -15.37 -24.80 5.47
#